data_AF-A0A6G1K8K5-F1
#
_entry.id   AF-A0A6G1K8K5-F1
#
_cell.length_a   1.000
_cell.length_b   1.000
_cell.length_c   1.000
_cell.angle_alpha   90.00
_cell.angle_beta   90.00
_cell.angle_gamma   90.00
#
_symmetry.space_group_name_H-M   'P 1'
#
loop_
_entity.id
_entity.type
_entity.pdbx_description
1 polymer ?
#
loop_
_entity_poly.entity_id
_entity_poly.type
_entity_poly.pdbx_seq_one_letter_code
_entity_poly.pdbx_strand_id
1 'polypeptide(L)'
;MATDAAKYYELYRRSSVGGTLADTLDHLITERRIEPQLAMKILANFDKAIAEVLADKVKARLTFKGHLDTYRFCDEVWTFIIKDINFKLDNTHTVHADRVKIVSCNTKRPGEA
;
A
#
# COMPACT_ATOMS: atom_id res chain seq x y z
N MET A 1 -14.57 14.50 -19.75
CA MET A 1 -15.21 14.28 -18.43
C MET A 1 -14.08 13.99 -17.45
N ALA A 2 -13.79 14.93 -16.56
CA ALA A 2 -12.76 14.76 -15.55
C ALA A 2 -13.22 13.66 -14.58
N THR A 3 -12.61 12.48 -14.68
CA THR A 3 -12.77 11.44 -13.66
C THR A 3 -12.14 11.95 -12.39
N ASP A 4 -12.93 12.05 -11.33
CA ASP A 4 -12.55 12.38 -9.96
C ASP A 4 -11.12 11.87 -9.69
N ALA A 5 -10.17 12.79 -9.50
CA ALA A 5 -8.77 12.43 -9.27
C ALA A 5 -8.73 11.43 -8.11
N ALA A 6 -8.12 10.27 -8.31
CA ALA A 6 -8.16 9.15 -7.36
C ALA A 6 -7.82 9.65 -5.95
N LYS A 7 -8.85 9.80 -5.11
CA LYS A 7 -8.76 10.38 -3.76
C LYS A 7 -7.91 9.51 -2.81
N TYR A 8 -7.66 8.27 -3.20
CA TYR A 8 -6.94 7.27 -2.42
C TYR A 8 -5.87 6.60 -3.29
N TYR A 9 -4.71 6.32 -2.69
CA TYR A 9 -3.61 5.66 -3.39
C TYR A 9 -3.93 4.19 -3.65
N GLU A 10 -3.65 3.74 -4.88
CA GLU A 10 -3.71 2.31 -5.24
C GLU A 10 -2.52 1.49 -4.70
N LEU A 11 -1.63 2.13 -3.92
CA LEU A 11 -0.41 1.52 -3.35
C LEU A 11 -0.71 0.20 -2.63
N TYR A 12 -1.79 0.17 -1.86
CA TYR A 12 -2.17 -0.98 -1.04
C TYR A 12 -2.72 -2.16 -1.85
N ARG A 13 -3.04 -2.01 -3.14
CA ARG A 13 -3.40 -3.14 -3.99
C ARG A 13 -2.25 -4.15 -4.16
N ARG A 14 -0.99 -3.72 -3.94
CA ARG A 14 0.19 -4.60 -3.96
C ARG A 14 0.50 -5.27 -2.60
N SER A 15 -0.30 -4.99 -1.57
CA SER A 15 -0.21 -5.71 -0.29
C SER A 15 -0.73 -7.14 -0.45
N SER A 16 -0.43 -8.04 0.49
CA SER A 16 -0.95 -9.42 0.42
C SER A 16 -2.47 -9.48 0.32
N VAL A 17 -3.20 -8.63 1.06
CA VAL A 17 -4.67 -8.56 0.99
C VAL A 17 -5.16 -7.97 -0.34
N GLY A 18 -4.49 -6.92 -0.84
CA GLY A 18 -4.83 -6.31 -2.12
C GLY A 18 -4.58 -7.24 -3.31
N GLY A 19 -3.45 -7.96 -3.30
CA GLY A 19 -3.09 -8.92 -4.33
C GLY A 19 -4.07 -10.10 -4.36
N THR A 20 -4.38 -10.66 -3.19
CA THR A 20 -5.37 -11.75 -3.09
C THR A 20 -6.75 -11.32 -3.59
N LEU A 21 -7.17 -10.08 -3.31
CA LEU A 21 -8.40 -9.52 -3.85
C LEU A 21 -8.34 -9.41 -5.38
N ALA A 22 -7.26 -8.86 -5.93
CA ALA A 22 -7.07 -8.73 -7.38
C ALA A 22 -7.11 -10.10 -8.07
N ASP A 23 -6.37 -11.09 -7.56
CA ASP A 23 -6.35 -12.46 -8.09
C ASP A 23 -7.76 -13.09 -8.07
N THR A 24 -8.52 -12.85 -6.99
CA THR A 24 -9.91 -13.34 -6.87
C THR A 24 -10.83 -12.68 -7.90
N LEU A 25 -10.69 -11.37 -8.12
CA LEU A 25 -11.48 -10.64 -9.10
C LEU A 25 -11.15 -11.10 -10.53
N ASP A 26 -9.87 -11.29 -10.85
CA ASP A 26 -9.43 -11.81 -12.14
C ASP A 26 -9.96 -13.22 -12.41
N HIS A 27 -10.00 -14.07 -11.38
CA HIS A 27 -10.62 -15.40 -11.47
C HIS A 27 -12.12 -15.31 -11.79
N LEU A 28 -12.87 -14.45 -11.09
CA LEU A 28 -14.31 -14.26 -11.34
C LEU A 28 -14.60 -13.67 -12.73
N ILE A 29 -13.72 -12.81 -13.25
CA ILE A 29 -13.80 -12.30 -14.63
C ILE A 29 -13.57 -13.44 -15.62
N THR A 30 -12.56 -14.27 -15.39
CA THR A 30 -12.22 -15.43 -16.24
C THR A 30 -13.38 -16.42 -16.31
N GLU A 31 -14.05 -16.66 -15.18
CA GLU A 31 -15.28 -17.48 -15.11
C GLU A 31 -16.53 -16.78 -15.66
N ARG A 32 -16.42 -15.55 -16.17
CA ARG A 32 -17.52 -14.70 -16.68
C ARG A 32 -18.63 -14.47 -15.64
N ARG A 33 -18.27 -14.45 -14.36
CA ARG A 33 -19.21 -14.21 -13.25
C ARG A 33 -19.38 -12.73 -12.94
N ILE A 34 -18.36 -11.93 -13.23
CA ILE A 34 -18.40 -10.46 -13.10
C ILE A 34 -17.75 -9.80 -14.32
N GLU A 35 -18.20 -8.59 -14.63
CA GLU A 35 -17.59 -7.75 -15.66
C GLU A 35 -16.34 -7.03 -15.13
N PRO A 36 -15.32 -6.77 -15.95
CA PRO A 36 -14.11 -6.03 -15.54
C PRO A 36 -14.42 -4.66 -14.93
N GLN A 37 -15.46 -3.98 -15.42
CA GLN A 37 -15.88 -2.69 -14.88
C GLN A 37 -16.35 -2.77 -13.42
N LEU A 38 -16.96 -3.91 -13.02
CA LEU A 38 -17.36 -4.13 -11.63
C LEU A 38 -16.14 -4.39 -10.75
N ALA A 39 -15.17 -5.18 -11.22
CA ALA A 39 -13.93 -5.41 -10.49
C ALA A 39 -13.17 -4.10 -10.21
N MET A 40 -13.08 -3.20 -11.18
CA MET A 40 -12.48 -1.87 -10.99
C MET A 40 -13.21 -1.05 -9.91
N LYS A 41 -14.54 -1.12 -9.85
CA LYS A 41 -15.32 -0.47 -8.77
C LYS A 41 -15.06 -1.09 -7.40
N ILE A 42 -14.86 -2.41 -7.34
CA ILE A 42 -14.51 -3.09 -6.09
C ILE A 42 -13.11 -2.67 -5.62
N LEU A 43 -12.13 -2.62 -6.52
CA LEU A 43 -10.78 -2.15 -6.21
C LEU A 43 -10.75 -0.69 -5.73
N ALA A 44 -11.52 0.20 -6.37
CA ALA A 44 -11.65 1.58 -5.92
C ALA A 44 -12.25 1.70 -4.50
N ASN A 45 -13.23 0.84 -4.16
CA ASN A 45 -13.75 0.77 -2.80
C ASN A 45 -12.74 0.20 -1.80
N PHE A 46 -11.94 -0.78 -2.22
CA PHE A 46 -10.84 -1.31 -1.42
C PHE A 46 -9.81 -0.22 -1.09
N ASP A 47 -9.39 0.60 -2.06
CA ASP A 47 -8.41 1.67 -1.83
C ASP A 47 -8.88 2.66 -0.77
N LYS A 48 -10.18 3.00 -0.80
CA LYS A 48 -10.82 3.83 0.23
C LYS A 48 -10.81 3.12 1.59
N ALA A 49 -11.33 1.89 1.64
CA ALA A 49 -11.53 1.17 2.89
C ALA A 49 -10.22 0.90 3.63
N ILE A 50 -9.17 0.47 2.91
CA ILE A 50 -7.88 0.18 3.53
C ILE A 50 -7.22 1.45 4.09
N ALA A 51 -7.29 2.57 3.37
CA ALA A 51 -6.74 3.84 3.83
C ALA A 51 -7.45 4.34 5.10
N GLU A 52 -8.79 4.26 5.14
CA GLU A 52 -9.59 4.67 6.29
C GLU A 52 -9.35 3.78 7.51
N VAL A 53 -9.30 2.45 7.33
CA VAL A 53 -9.04 1.50 8.43
C VAL A 53 -7.64 1.66 8.99
N LEU A 54 -6.62 1.84 8.14
CA LEU A 54 -5.24 2.07 8.59
C LEU A 54 -5.13 3.38 9.39
N ALA A 55 -5.81 4.44 8.96
CA ALA A 55 -5.78 5.73 9.67
C ALA A 55 -6.54 5.69 11.02
N ASP A 56 -7.73 5.09 11.04
CA ASP A 56 -8.60 5.13 12.20
C ASP A 56 -8.25 4.05 13.24
N LYS A 57 -8.03 2.80 12.79
CA LYS A 57 -7.97 1.64 13.69
C LYS A 57 -6.55 1.23 14.08
N VAL A 58 -5.54 1.48 13.26
CA VAL A 58 -4.17 1.03 13.55
C VAL A 58 -3.44 2.05 14.42
N LYS A 59 -3.07 1.65 15.64
CA LYS A 59 -2.32 2.48 16.60
C LYS A 59 -0.92 1.96 16.93
N ALA A 60 -0.59 0.75 16.46
CA ALA A 60 0.70 0.13 16.69
C ALA A 60 1.83 0.98 16.10
N ARG A 61 2.94 1.07 16.83
CA ARG A 61 4.13 1.78 16.38
C ARG A 61 5.28 0.80 16.20
N LEU A 62 6.18 1.16 15.31
CA LEU A 62 7.44 0.46 15.12
C LEU A 62 8.55 1.47 14.90
N THR A 63 9.77 1.04 15.22
CA THR A 63 11.00 1.75 14.85
C THR A 63 11.89 0.77 14.10
N PHE A 64 12.77 1.26 13.23
CA PHE A 64 13.70 0.39 12.52
C PHE A 64 15.07 1.04 12.37
N LYS A 65 16.10 0.21 12.28
CA LYS A 65 17.47 0.60 11.96
C LYS A 65 18.04 -0.37 10.93
N GLY A 66 18.76 0.15 9.95
CA GLY A 66 19.41 -0.63 8.90
C GLY A 66 20.28 0.26 8.01
N HIS A 67 20.86 -0.31 6.97
CA HIS A 67 21.74 0.39 6.05
C HIS A 67 20.99 0.77 4.77
N LEU A 68 20.95 2.07 4.45
CA LEU A 68 20.33 2.53 3.20
C LEU A 68 21.18 2.07 2.00
N ASP A 69 20.58 1.30 1.10
CA ASP A 69 21.22 0.81 -0.14
C ASP A 69 21.01 1.80 -1.29
N THR A 70 19.75 2.16 -1.56
CA THR A 70 19.38 3.16 -2.55
C THR A 70 18.07 3.84 -2.18
N TYR A 71 17.89 5.08 -2.65
CA TYR A 71 16.64 5.82 -2.54
C TYR A 71 16.23 6.44 -3.88
N ARG A 72 14.95 6.75 -4.03
CA ARG A 72 14.39 7.50 -5.16
C ARG A 72 13.18 8.29 -4.69
N PHE A 73 13.08 9.52 -5.18
CA PHE A 73 11.88 10.33 -5.08
C PHE A 73 11.44 10.73 -6.49
N CYS A 74 10.21 10.39 -6.86
CA CYS A 74 9.61 10.69 -8.16
C CYS A 74 8.09 10.65 -8.00
N ASP A 75 7.39 11.61 -8.61
CA ASP A 75 5.92 11.74 -8.55
C ASP A 75 5.36 11.70 -7.12
N GLU A 76 6.03 12.40 -6.20
CA GLU A 76 5.68 12.45 -4.77
C GLU A 76 5.71 11.11 -4.03
N VAL A 77 6.35 10.10 -4.62
CA VAL A 77 6.55 8.78 -4.01
C VAL A 77 8.02 8.57 -3.67
N TRP A 78 8.26 8.29 -2.39
CA TRP A 78 9.56 7.83 -1.91
C TRP A 78 9.66 6.31 -2.04
N THR A 79 10.78 5.84 -2.56
CA THR A 79 11.17 4.43 -2.53
C THR A 79 12.54 4.29 -1.91
N PHE A 80 12.66 3.48 -0.87
CA PHE A 80 13.92 3.13 -0.22
C PHE A 80 14.16 1.62 -0.34
N ILE A 81 15.40 1.24 -0.53
CA ILE A 81 15.87 -0.12 -0.32
C ILE A 81 16.83 -0.06 0.86
N ILE A 82 16.55 -0.83 1.91
CA ILE A 82 17.33 -0.88 3.15
C ILE A 82 17.82 -2.32 3.33
N LYS A 83 19.09 -2.49 3.69
CA LYS A 83 19.74 -3.76 3.99
C LYS A 83 19.96 -3.93 5.49
N ASP A 84 20.05 -5.18 5.93
CA ASP A 84 20.33 -5.58 7.32
C ASP A 84 19.46 -4.82 8.33
N ILE A 85 18.15 -4.80 8.07
CA ILE A 85 17.18 -4.01 8.82
C ILE A 85 16.66 -4.79 10.03
N ASN A 86 16.59 -4.11 11.16
CA ASN A 86 15.98 -4.60 12.38
C ASN A 86 14.79 -3.71 12.74
N PHE A 87 13.59 -4.28 12.74
CA PHE A 87 12.37 -3.65 13.23
C PHE A 87 12.21 -3.95 14.73
N LYS A 88 11.83 -2.94 15.50
CA LYS A 88 11.46 -3.04 16.91
C LYS A 88 10.01 -2.61 17.06
N LEU A 89 9.17 -3.55 17.50
CA LEU A 89 7.76 -3.33 17.80
C LEU A 89 7.58 -2.95 19.28
N ASP A 90 6.44 -2.35 19.62
CA ASP A 90 6.14 -1.85 20.98
C ASP A 90 6.27 -2.93 22.08
N ASN A 91 5.98 -4.20 21.76
CA ASN A 91 6.06 -5.32 22.69
C ASN A 91 7.45 -5.97 22.76
N THR A 92 8.53 -5.23 22.47
CA THR A 92 9.95 -5.68 22.47
C THR A 92 10.31 -6.80 21.48
N HIS A 93 9.37 -7.24 20.65
CA HIS A 93 9.67 -8.16 19.56
C HIS A 93 10.53 -7.43 18.52
N THR A 94 11.64 -8.08 18.16
CA THR A 94 12.51 -7.63 17.08
C THR A 94 12.35 -8.55 15.88
N VAL A 95 12.27 -7.96 14.69
CA VAL A 95 12.19 -8.70 13.44
C VAL A 95 13.35 -8.26 12.56
N HIS A 96 14.18 -9.22 12.18
CA HIS A 96 15.30 -8.99 11.27
C HIS A 96 14.89 -9.30 9.82
N ALA A 97 15.43 -8.53 8.87
CA ALA A 97 15.37 -8.87 7.46
C ALA A 97 16.64 -8.39 6.74
N ASP A 98 17.16 -9.22 5.83
CA ASP A 98 18.37 -8.90 5.06
C ASP A 98 18.14 -7.70 4.11
N ARG A 99 16.92 -7.56 3.59
CA ARG A 99 16.57 -6.51 2.64
C ARG A 99 15.08 -6.18 2.67
N VAL A 100 14.75 -4.89 2.75
CA VAL A 100 13.38 -4.37 2.67
C VAL A 100 13.27 -3.25 1.65
N LYS A 101 12.15 -3.25 0.91
CA LYS A 101 11.71 -2.13 0.08
C LYS A 101 10.60 -1.35 0.80
N ILE A 102 10.82 -0.07 1.04
CA ILE A 102 9.80 0.84 1.59
C ILE A 102 9.31 1.73 0.45
N VAL A 103 7.99 1.76 0.23
CA VAL A 103 7.34 2.68 -0.70
C VAL A 103 6.39 3.55 0.11
N SER A 104 6.57 4.86 0.04
CA SER A 104 5.83 5.84 0.84
C SER A 104 5.28 6.93 -0.07
N CYS A 105 3.97 7.09 -0.07
CA CYS A 105 3.30 8.21 -0.73
C CYS A 105 3.18 9.39 0.23
N ASN A 106 3.03 10.60 -0.32
CA ASN A 106 2.72 11.79 0.46
C ASN A 106 1.40 11.62 1.22
N THR A 107 1.30 12.16 2.43
CA THR A 107 0.04 12.14 3.21
C THR A 107 -0.94 13.20 2.75
N LYS A 108 -0.47 14.25 2.08
CA LYS A 108 -1.34 15.26 1.47
C LYS A 108 -2.08 14.66 0.29
N ARG A 109 -3.36 14.99 0.16
CA ARG A 109 -4.15 14.55 -1.01
C ARG A 109 -3.57 15.20 -2.26
N PRO A 110 -3.54 14.51 -3.42
CA PRO A 110 -3.17 15.14 -4.68
C PRO A 110 -4.02 16.41 -4.91
N GLY A 111 -3.39 17.59 -4.87
CA GLY A 111 -4.06 18.89 -5.04
C GLY A 111 -4.28 19.74 -3.78
N GLU A 112 -3.89 19.29 -2.58
CA GLU A 112 -3.87 20.13 -1.37
C GLU A 112 -2.44 20.68 -1.13
N ALA A 113 -2.29 22.02 -1.20
CA ALA A 113 -1.02 22.74 -0.97
C ALA A 113 -0.55 22.67 0.49
#